data_AF-A0A968NM79-F1
#
_entry.id   AF-A0A968NM79-F1
#
_cell.length_a   1.000
_cell.length_b   1.000
_cell.length_c   1.000
_cell.angle_alpha   90.00
_cell.angle_beta   90.00
_cell.angle_gamma   90.00
#
_symmetry.space_group_name_H-M   'P 1'
#
loop_
_entity.id
_entity.type
_entity.pdbx_description
1 polymer ?
#
loop_
_entity_poly.entity_id
_entity_poly.type
_entity_poly.pdbx_seq_one_letter_code
_entity_poly.pdbx_strand_id
1 'polypeptide(L)'
;MSNKFDNVEELLTSSLENLEKLYKVIKEVIENYPYQKDIDMSFGSEDSGTKTTIRELYDDFCKTLDEARKRLEKPNLSIAMIGITSSGKSTIVNSLIGRKIAPMESGEASAGTLTLKHSNESELVIEETKNAKWEIGRKTGLNDDQLYDQIRNKIMLPFHEHRKKEEIEAPRVSVSVPLLPVCDLNLLELPLGVDVEFIDLPVYNRLQIRTILN
;
A
#
# COMPACT_ATOMS: atom_id res chain seq x y z
N MET A 1 7.78 17.59 28.00
CA MET A 1 8.37 17.34 26.67
C MET A 1 7.24 17.51 25.68
N SER A 2 7.37 18.40 24.70
CA SER A 2 6.39 18.47 23.59
C SER A 2 6.48 17.17 22.82
N ASN A 3 5.34 16.52 22.57
CA ASN A 3 5.30 15.30 21.81
C ASN A 3 5.62 15.66 20.35
N LYS A 4 6.50 14.89 19.70
CA LYS A 4 7.00 15.22 18.36
C LYS A 4 5.88 15.25 17.30
N PHE A 5 4.72 14.73 17.65
CA PHE A 5 3.53 14.64 16.81
C PHE A 5 2.32 15.45 17.29
N ASP A 6 2.48 16.37 18.26
CA ASP A 6 1.36 17.19 18.79
C ASP A 6 0.56 17.89 17.66
N ASN A 7 1.24 18.29 16.57
CA ASN A 7 0.60 18.98 15.44
C ASN A 7 -0.07 18.03 14.42
N VAL A 8 0.19 16.72 14.47
CA VAL A 8 -0.30 15.78 13.44
C VAL A 8 -1.78 15.50 13.63
N GLU A 9 -2.26 15.31 14.86
CA GLU A 9 -3.68 15.09 15.14
C GLU A 9 -4.53 16.31 14.74
N GLU A 10 -4.06 17.52 15.06
CA GLU A 10 -4.71 18.77 14.65
C GLU A 10 -4.74 18.94 13.12
N LEU A 11 -3.64 18.59 12.44
CA LEU A 11 -3.56 18.63 10.98
C LEU A 11 -4.51 17.62 10.32
N LEU A 12 -4.61 16.39 10.87
CA LEU A 12 -5.50 15.35 10.36
C LEU A 12 -6.97 15.76 10.53
N THR A 13 -7.32 16.26 11.70
CA THR A 13 -8.68 16.73 12.02
C THR A 13 -9.09 17.88 11.09
N SER A 14 -8.24 18.90 10.96
CA SER A 14 -8.52 20.03 10.06
C SER A 14 -8.58 19.61 8.59
N SER A 15 -7.76 18.65 8.17
CA SER A 15 -7.80 18.12 6.81
C SER A 15 -9.11 17.39 6.51
N LEU A 16 -9.62 16.57 7.44
CA LEU A 16 -10.91 15.91 7.31
C LEU A 16 -12.06 16.91 7.20
N GLU A 17 -12.09 17.92 8.08
CA GLU A 17 -13.10 18.98 8.00
C GLU A 17 -13.07 19.73 6.67
N ASN A 18 -11.87 20.00 6.14
CA ASN A 18 -11.72 20.69 4.87
C ASN A 18 -12.22 19.85 3.68
N LEU A 19 -11.99 18.53 3.70
CA LEU A 19 -12.55 17.63 2.69
C LEU A 19 -14.09 17.58 2.75
N GLU A 20 -14.67 17.55 3.96
CA GLU A 20 -16.14 17.58 4.12
C GLU A 20 -16.74 18.90 3.59
N LYS A 21 -16.11 20.03 3.89
CA LYS A 21 -16.51 21.35 3.37
C LYS A 21 -16.45 21.37 1.84
N LEU A 22 -15.35 20.86 1.26
CA LEU A 22 -15.17 20.78 -0.18
C LEU A 22 -16.22 19.89 -0.85
N TYR A 23 -16.49 18.70 -0.28
CA TYR A 23 -17.54 17.80 -0.74
C TYR A 23 -18.88 18.51 -0.83
N LYS A 24 -19.26 19.19 0.26
CA LYS A 24 -20.54 19.89 0.36
C LYS A 24 -20.70 20.98 -0.69
N VAL A 25 -19.66 21.81 -0.88
CA VAL A 25 -19.68 22.89 -1.87
C VAL A 25 -19.86 22.33 -3.29
N ILE A 26 -19.08 21.31 -3.65
CA ILE A 26 -19.15 20.75 -5.01
C ILE A 26 -20.49 20.04 -5.25
N LYS A 27 -20.99 19.31 -4.25
CA LYS A 27 -22.32 18.71 -4.29
C LYS A 27 -23.41 19.75 -4.51
N GLU A 28 -23.40 20.85 -3.75
CA GLU A 28 -24.37 21.95 -3.90
C GLU A 28 -24.29 22.60 -5.29
N VAL A 29 -23.08 22.79 -5.84
CA VAL A 29 -22.90 23.36 -7.19
C VAL A 29 -23.49 22.45 -8.26
N ILE A 30 -23.28 21.14 -8.16
CA ILE A 30 -23.76 20.16 -9.15
C ILE A 30 -25.28 19.97 -9.05
N GLU A 31 -25.84 19.84 -7.84
CA GLU A 31 -27.27 19.62 -7.63
C GLU A 31 -28.12 20.85 -7.98
N ASN A 32 -27.57 22.07 -7.82
CA ASN A 32 -28.28 23.31 -8.13
C ASN A 32 -27.92 23.91 -9.48
N TYR A 33 -27.18 23.18 -10.34
CA TYR A 33 -26.79 23.71 -11.64
C TYR A 33 -28.03 23.84 -12.55
N PRO A 34 -28.37 25.06 -13.02
CA PRO A 34 -29.63 25.32 -13.70
C PRO A 34 -29.77 24.60 -15.05
N TYR A 35 -28.66 24.15 -15.63
CA TYR A 35 -28.62 23.44 -16.92
C TYR A 35 -28.15 22.00 -16.74
N GLN A 36 -28.93 21.17 -16.04
CA GLN A 36 -28.58 19.77 -15.79
C GLN A 36 -28.23 18.97 -17.05
N LYS A 37 -28.81 19.35 -18.20
CA LYS A 37 -28.54 18.74 -19.51
C LYS A 37 -27.09 18.94 -19.97
N ASP A 38 -26.43 20.02 -19.54
CA ASP A 38 -25.05 20.32 -19.89
C ASP A 38 -24.07 19.50 -19.05
N ILE A 39 -24.51 19.00 -17.89
CA ILE A 39 -23.70 18.12 -17.03
C ILE A 39 -23.49 16.74 -17.68
N ASP A 40 -24.50 16.27 -18.42
CA ASP A 40 -24.48 15.01 -19.15
C ASP A 40 -23.97 15.16 -20.59
N MET A 41 -23.69 16.40 -21.03
CA MET A 41 -23.13 16.64 -22.34
C MET A 41 -21.65 16.26 -22.35
N SER A 42 -21.25 15.43 -23.30
CA SER A 42 -19.85 15.06 -23.45
C SER A 42 -19.05 16.19 -24.10
N PHE A 43 -17.89 16.50 -23.53
CA PHE A 43 -16.93 17.45 -24.07
C PHE A 43 -15.56 16.75 -24.24
N GLY A 44 -14.78 17.14 -25.26
CA GLY A 44 -13.48 16.52 -25.57
C GLY A 44 -13.12 16.63 -27.06
N SER A 45 -11.83 16.48 -27.40
CA SER A 45 -11.35 16.53 -28.79
C SER A 45 -11.64 15.22 -29.54
N GLU A 46 -12.22 15.30 -30.74
CA GLU A 46 -12.48 14.14 -31.61
C GLU A 46 -11.21 13.32 -31.92
N ASP A 47 -10.04 13.96 -31.84
CA ASP A 47 -8.73 13.40 -32.19
C ASP A 47 -8.17 12.43 -31.12
N SER A 48 -8.69 12.46 -29.89
CA SER A 48 -8.22 11.59 -28.77
C SER A 48 -9.17 10.45 -28.42
N GLY A 49 -10.34 10.37 -29.05
CA GLY A 49 -11.36 9.37 -28.77
C GLY A 49 -11.97 9.41 -27.36
N THR A 50 -11.54 10.33 -26.50
CA THR A 50 -11.98 10.42 -25.10
C THR A 50 -13.02 11.53 -24.98
N LYS A 51 -14.30 11.13 -24.98
CA LYS A 51 -15.43 12.00 -24.65
C LYS A 51 -15.70 11.84 -23.16
N THR A 52 -15.72 12.94 -22.42
CA THR A 52 -15.97 12.93 -20.97
C THR A 52 -17.09 13.90 -20.63
N THR A 53 -17.92 13.54 -19.67
CA THR A 53 -19.01 14.38 -19.15
C THR A 53 -18.62 15.05 -17.83
N ILE A 54 -19.28 16.15 -17.47
CA ILE A 54 -19.10 16.76 -16.14
C ILE A 54 -19.54 15.79 -15.05
N ARG A 55 -20.55 14.94 -15.32
CA ARG A 55 -20.99 13.89 -14.41
C ARG A 55 -19.89 12.86 -14.13
N GLU A 56 -19.21 12.36 -15.16
CA GLU A 56 -18.09 11.43 -14.98
C GLU A 56 -16.95 12.06 -14.17
N LEU A 57 -16.61 13.33 -14.44
CA LEU A 57 -15.61 14.06 -13.64
C LEU A 57 -16.05 14.23 -12.18
N TYR A 58 -17.34 14.50 -11.94
CA TYR A 58 -17.88 14.62 -10.59
C TYR A 58 -17.85 13.29 -9.84
N ASP A 59 -18.20 12.19 -10.50
CA ASP A 59 -18.17 10.85 -9.92
C ASP A 59 -16.73 10.42 -9.60
N ASP A 60 -15.79 10.65 -10.52
CA ASP A 60 -14.35 10.42 -10.30
C ASP A 60 -13.79 11.29 -9.17
N PHE A 61 -14.22 12.55 -9.10
CA PHE A 61 -13.87 13.44 -8.01
C PHE A 61 -14.41 12.92 -6.67
N CYS A 62 -15.68 12.55 -6.60
CA CYS A 62 -16.29 12.00 -5.38
C CYS A 62 -15.58 10.74 -4.92
N LYS A 63 -15.23 9.85 -5.85
CA LYS A 63 -14.44 8.64 -5.56
C LYS A 63 -13.08 8.98 -4.99
N THR A 64 -12.35 9.91 -5.63
CA THR A 64 -11.03 10.36 -5.17
C THR A 64 -11.11 11.02 -3.80
N LEU A 65 -12.16 11.80 -3.55
CA LEU A 65 -12.40 12.47 -2.27
C LEU A 65 -12.70 11.47 -1.16
N ASP A 66 -13.53 10.45 -1.43
CA ASP A 66 -13.80 9.36 -0.50
C ASP A 66 -12.55 8.54 -0.18
N GLU A 67 -11.70 8.30 -1.17
CA GLU A 67 -10.40 7.65 -0.97
C GLU A 67 -9.46 8.50 -0.10
N ALA A 68 -9.40 9.82 -0.35
CA ALA A 68 -8.62 10.76 0.46
C ALA A 68 -9.12 10.81 1.92
N ARG A 69 -10.44 10.87 2.11
CA ARG A 69 -11.07 10.84 3.44
C ARG A 69 -10.73 9.54 4.17
N LYS A 70 -10.90 8.38 3.54
CA LYS A 70 -10.56 7.08 4.15
C LYS A 70 -9.10 7.00 4.59
N ARG A 71 -8.17 7.57 3.81
CA ARG A 71 -6.74 7.65 4.17
C ARG A 71 -6.47 8.55 5.38
N LEU A 72 -7.25 9.62 5.55
CA LEU A 72 -7.11 10.52 6.70
C LEU A 72 -7.84 10.01 7.96
N GLU A 73 -8.94 9.27 7.81
CA GLU A 73 -9.66 8.63 8.92
C GLU A 73 -8.84 7.50 9.55
N LYS A 74 -8.05 6.80 8.74
CA LYS A 74 -7.12 5.74 9.17
C LYS A 74 -5.74 6.01 8.57
N PRO A 75 -5.02 7.03 9.09
CA PRO A 75 -3.70 7.37 8.62
C PRO A 75 -2.76 6.17 8.83
N ASN A 76 -1.92 5.90 7.85
CA ASN A 76 -0.97 4.79 7.90
C ASN A 76 0.45 5.33 7.68
N LEU A 77 1.35 5.00 8.60
CA LEU A 77 2.78 5.20 8.45
C LEU A 77 3.38 4.06 7.63
N SER A 78 3.63 4.32 6.35
CA SER A 78 4.32 3.37 5.47
C SER A 78 5.83 3.49 5.59
N ILE A 79 6.48 2.40 5.99
CA ILE A 79 7.95 2.30 6.06
C ILE A 79 8.43 1.34 4.98
N ALA A 80 8.98 1.88 3.90
CA ALA A 80 9.55 1.09 2.81
C ALA A 80 11.05 0.82 3.03
N MET A 81 11.46 -0.44 2.94
CA MET A 81 12.85 -0.87 3.06
C MET A 81 13.47 -1.08 1.69
N ILE A 82 14.51 -0.28 1.40
CA ILE A 82 15.28 -0.33 0.15
C ILE A 82 16.74 -0.66 0.48
N GLY A 83 17.39 -1.47 -0.36
CA GLY A 83 18.78 -1.84 -0.15
C GLY A 83 19.26 -2.99 -1.03
N ILE A 84 20.58 -3.03 -1.23
CA ILE A 84 21.28 -4.02 -2.05
C ILE A 84 21.18 -5.45 -1.48
N THR A 85 21.48 -6.46 -2.30
CA THR A 85 21.45 -7.88 -1.88
C THR A 85 22.30 -8.10 -0.64
N SER A 86 21.80 -8.90 0.31
CA SER A 86 22.52 -9.30 1.54
C SER A 86 22.85 -8.17 2.53
N SER A 87 22.17 -7.02 2.45
CA SER A 87 22.36 -5.91 3.42
C SER A 87 21.60 -6.07 4.74
N GLY A 88 20.88 -7.17 4.95
CA GLY A 88 20.12 -7.42 6.18
C GLY A 88 18.75 -6.75 6.26
N LYS A 89 18.15 -6.31 5.14
CA LYS A 89 16.81 -5.69 5.11
C LYS A 89 15.75 -6.52 5.83
N SER A 90 15.59 -7.78 5.45
CA SER A 90 14.58 -8.65 6.04
C SER A 90 14.88 -8.99 7.50
N THR A 91 16.15 -8.90 7.93
CA THR A 91 16.52 -8.95 9.36
C THR A 91 15.98 -7.74 10.11
N ILE A 92 16.16 -6.53 9.55
CA ILE A 92 15.63 -5.30 10.12
C ILE A 92 14.10 -5.34 10.14
N VAL A 93 13.46 -5.72 9.03
CA VAL A 93 12.00 -5.87 8.95
C VAL A 93 11.50 -6.82 10.03
N ASN A 94 12.03 -8.04 10.11
CA ASN A 94 11.63 -9.02 11.12
C ASN A 94 11.83 -8.51 12.55
N SER A 95 12.93 -7.77 12.79
CA SER A 95 13.20 -7.18 14.11
C SER A 95 12.20 -6.07 14.46
N LEU A 96 11.87 -5.20 13.50
CA LEU A 96 10.93 -4.09 13.70
C LEU A 96 9.50 -4.59 13.92
N ILE A 97 9.06 -5.60 13.16
CA ILE A 97 7.72 -6.16 13.33
C ILE A 97 7.60 -7.12 14.52
N GLY A 98 8.74 -7.55 15.11
CA GLY A 98 8.80 -8.51 16.21
C GLY A 98 8.43 -9.95 15.81
N ARG A 99 8.51 -10.28 14.52
CA ARG A 99 8.10 -11.58 13.95
C ARG A 99 9.07 -12.02 12.86
N LYS A 100 9.16 -13.33 12.63
CA LYS A 100 10.03 -13.90 11.59
C LYS A 100 9.22 -14.32 10.36
N ILE A 101 8.68 -13.34 9.64
CA ILE A 101 7.80 -13.55 8.47
C ILE A 101 8.49 -13.16 7.16
N ALA A 102 9.27 -12.08 7.17
CA ALA A 102 10.01 -11.65 5.98
C ALA A 102 11.11 -12.68 5.65
N PRO A 103 11.19 -13.15 4.39
CA PRO A 103 12.10 -14.22 3.99
C PRO A 103 13.57 -13.80 4.13
N MET A 104 14.36 -14.60 4.83
CA MET A 104 15.79 -14.36 5.04
C MET A 104 16.58 -15.36 4.18
N GLU A 105 17.02 -14.95 2.98
CA GLU A 105 17.94 -15.73 2.14
C GLU A 105 19.10 -14.87 1.64
N SER A 106 20.26 -15.50 1.49
CA SER A 106 21.51 -14.93 0.95
C SER A 106 21.58 -14.90 -0.58
N GLY A 107 20.54 -15.39 -1.27
CA GLY A 107 20.37 -15.23 -2.72
C GLY A 107 19.67 -13.91 -3.04
N GLU A 108 19.55 -13.56 -4.32
CA GLU A 108 18.71 -12.45 -4.81
C GLU A 108 17.21 -12.70 -4.58
N ALA A 109 16.81 -13.15 -3.39
CA ALA A 109 15.52 -13.75 -3.04
C ALA A 109 14.39 -12.74 -2.78
N SER A 110 14.65 -11.44 -2.98
CA SER A 110 13.64 -10.39 -2.92
C SER A 110 13.52 -9.78 -4.30
N ALA A 111 12.72 -10.41 -5.14
CA ALA A 111 12.31 -9.82 -6.41
C ALA A 111 10.80 -9.60 -6.53
N GLY A 112 10.02 -10.11 -5.58
CA GLY A 112 8.65 -9.68 -5.33
C GLY A 112 8.58 -8.67 -4.18
N THR A 113 7.45 -8.00 -4.06
CA THR A 113 7.17 -7.08 -2.95
C THR A 113 6.45 -7.82 -1.83
N LEU A 114 6.90 -7.60 -0.59
CA LEU A 114 6.19 -8.04 0.62
C LEU A 114 5.72 -6.83 1.41
N THR A 115 4.41 -6.71 1.61
CA THR A 115 3.79 -5.70 2.45
C THR A 115 3.30 -6.35 3.75
N LEU A 116 3.67 -5.79 4.89
CA LEU A 116 3.26 -6.24 6.22
C LEU A 116 2.40 -5.15 6.85
N LYS A 117 1.16 -5.49 7.20
CA LYS A 117 0.17 -4.57 7.77
C LYS A 117 -0.24 -5.04 9.17
N HIS A 118 -0.57 -4.10 10.04
CA HIS A 118 -1.12 -4.47 11.34
C HIS A 118 -2.55 -5.00 11.19
N SER A 119 -2.83 -6.07 11.92
CA SER A 119 -4.17 -6.64 12.08
C SER A 119 -4.19 -7.53 13.31
N ASN A 120 -5.31 -7.62 14.00
CA ASN A 120 -5.48 -8.60 15.08
C ASN A 120 -5.67 -10.03 14.55
N GLU A 121 -6.02 -10.16 13.28
CA GLU A 121 -6.21 -11.44 12.58
C GLU A 121 -5.06 -11.70 11.61
N SER A 122 -4.68 -12.97 11.46
CA SER A 122 -3.67 -13.41 10.50
C SER A 122 -4.28 -13.65 9.13
N GLU A 123 -3.86 -12.88 8.14
CA GLU A 123 -4.25 -13.00 6.74
C GLU A 123 -3.03 -12.87 5.82
N LEU A 124 -2.98 -13.71 4.79
CA LEU A 124 -2.03 -13.66 3.68
C LEU A 124 -2.82 -13.46 2.39
N VAL A 125 -2.47 -12.44 1.62
CA VAL A 125 -3.02 -12.15 0.30
C VAL A 125 -1.89 -12.17 -0.71
N ILE A 126 -2.09 -12.95 -1.77
CA ILE A 126 -1.18 -13.07 -2.90
C ILE A 126 -1.93 -12.54 -4.11
N GLU A 127 -1.52 -11.36 -4.60
CA GLU A 127 -2.21 -10.70 -5.71
C GLU A 127 -2.06 -11.51 -7.01
N GLU A 128 -3.04 -11.34 -7.90
CA GLU A 128 -2.97 -11.91 -9.23
C GLU A 128 -1.84 -11.24 -10.02
N THR A 129 -0.95 -12.07 -10.58
CA THR A 129 0.19 -11.63 -11.37
C THR A 129 0.26 -12.44 -12.67
N LYS A 130 0.59 -11.80 -13.78
CA LYS A 130 0.63 -12.46 -15.08
C LYS A 130 1.64 -13.61 -15.09
N ASN A 131 1.22 -14.76 -15.64
CA ASN A 131 2.02 -15.98 -15.74
C ASN A 131 2.47 -16.57 -14.38
N ALA A 132 1.74 -16.29 -13.28
CA ALA A 132 2.04 -16.85 -11.97
C ALA A 132 2.19 -18.38 -12.02
N LYS A 133 3.28 -18.89 -11.41
CA LYS A 133 3.56 -20.32 -11.25
C LYS A 133 3.41 -20.79 -9.80
N TRP A 134 2.83 -19.93 -8.96
CA TRP A 134 2.53 -20.16 -7.55
C TRP A 134 1.03 -19.99 -7.32
N GLU A 135 0.57 -20.43 -6.16
CA GLU A 135 -0.83 -20.27 -5.74
C GLU A 135 -1.11 -18.80 -5.42
N ILE A 136 -2.14 -18.23 -6.05
CA ILE A 136 -2.64 -16.87 -5.77
C ILE A 136 -3.87 -16.93 -4.84
N GLY A 137 -4.25 -15.79 -4.27
CA GLY A 137 -5.48 -15.66 -3.48
C GLY A 137 -5.23 -15.38 -2.00
N ARG A 138 -6.26 -15.68 -1.19
CA ARG A 138 -6.32 -15.32 0.23
C ARG A 138 -6.25 -16.57 1.12
N LYS A 139 -5.43 -16.50 2.16
CA LYS A 139 -5.33 -17.51 3.22
C LYS A 139 -5.43 -16.84 4.58
N THR A 140 -6.15 -17.45 5.52
CA THR A 140 -6.33 -16.91 6.88
C THR A 140 -5.91 -17.94 7.93
N GLY A 141 -5.64 -17.48 9.15
CA GLY A 141 -5.36 -18.35 10.29
C GLY A 141 -4.00 -19.06 10.25
N LEU A 142 -3.06 -18.57 9.44
CA LEU A 142 -1.69 -19.09 9.37
C LEU A 142 -0.85 -18.55 10.54
N ASN A 143 -0.02 -19.39 11.15
CA ASN A 143 1.00 -18.94 12.10
C ASN A 143 2.24 -18.40 11.38
N ASP A 144 3.17 -17.79 12.13
CA ASP A 144 4.38 -17.15 11.58
C ASP A 144 5.24 -18.12 10.75
N ASP A 145 5.42 -19.37 11.18
CA ASP A 145 6.20 -20.38 10.45
C ASP A 145 5.53 -20.79 9.14
N GLN A 146 4.20 -20.94 9.16
CA GLN A 146 3.40 -21.23 7.97
C GLN A 146 3.41 -20.06 6.99
N LEU A 147 3.29 -18.82 7.48
CA LEU A 147 3.41 -17.61 6.66
C LEU A 147 4.79 -17.56 6.01
N TYR A 148 5.85 -17.75 6.80
CA TYR A 148 7.22 -17.77 6.31
C TYR A 148 7.43 -18.84 5.22
N ASP A 149 6.94 -20.07 5.43
CA ASP A 149 7.01 -21.15 4.44
C ASP A 149 6.25 -20.82 3.16
N GLN A 150 5.02 -20.29 3.27
CA GLN A 150 4.23 -19.87 2.11
C GLN A 150 4.96 -18.80 1.30
N ILE A 151 5.45 -17.76 1.96
CA ILE A 151 6.11 -16.62 1.31
C ILE A 151 7.43 -17.07 0.67
N ARG A 152 8.30 -17.71 1.45
CA ARG A 152 9.65 -18.08 1.00
C ARG A 152 9.61 -19.24 0.02
N ASN A 153 9.07 -20.39 0.43
CA ASN A 153 9.26 -21.66 -0.26
C ASN A 153 8.24 -21.89 -1.37
N LYS A 154 7.03 -21.33 -1.24
CA LYS A 154 5.94 -21.58 -2.20
C LYS A 154 5.69 -20.43 -3.19
N ILE A 155 6.22 -19.23 -2.91
CA ILE A 155 6.04 -18.06 -3.78
C ILE A 155 7.38 -17.54 -4.29
N MET A 156 8.23 -17.02 -3.39
CA MET A 156 9.45 -16.32 -3.79
C MET A 156 10.45 -17.28 -4.45
N LEU A 157 10.71 -18.45 -3.85
CA LEU A 157 11.64 -19.43 -4.41
C LEU A 157 11.21 -19.93 -5.81
N PRO A 158 9.95 -20.37 -6.04
CA PRO A 158 9.47 -20.70 -7.39
C PRO A 158 9.59 -19.53 -8.37
N PHE A 159 9.25 -18.31 -7.96
CA PHE A 159 9.42 -17.14 -8.81
C PHE A 159 10.89 -16.96 -9.25
N HIS A 160 11.83 -17.06 -8.31
CA HIS A 160 13.27 -16.95 -8.61
C HIS A 160 13.79 -18.02 -9.57
N GLU A 161 13.22 -19.21 -9.53
CA GLU A 161 13.60 -20.30 -10.43
C GLU A 161 13.02 -20.12 -11.83
N HIS A 162 11.76 -19.70 -11.95
CA HIS A 162 11.08 -19.57 -13.23
C HIS A 162 11.46 -18.29 -13.99
N ARG A 163 11.69 -17.16 -13.29
CA ARG A 163 12.11 -15.89 -13.93
C ARG A 163 13.44 -15.98 -14.69
N LYS A 164 14.25 -17.02 -14.41
CA LYS A 164 15.51 -17.28 -15.14
C LYS A 164 15.27 -17.84 -16.54
N LYS A 165 14.07 -18.37 -16.81
CA LYS A 165 13.72 -19.11 -18.03
C LYS A 165 12.68 -18.38 -18.87
N GLU A 166 11.77 -17.66 -18.23
CA GLU A 166 10.64 -16.99 -18.88
C GLU A 166 10.33 -15.66 -18.19
N GLU A 167 9.66 -14.77 -18.92
CA GLU A 167 9.20 -13.49 -18.39
C GLU A 167 7.92 -13.70 -17.56
N ILE A 168 8.05 -13.49 -16.25
CA ILE A 168 6.96 -13.63 -15.27
C ILE A 168 6.89 -12.36 -14.44
N GLU A 169 5.68 -11.90 -14.18
CA GLU A 169 5.46 -10.75 -13.31
C GLU A 169 5.82 -11.09 -11.86
N ALA A 170 6.51 -10.18 -11.19
CA ALA A 170 6.94 -10.39 -9.80
C ALA A 170 5.75 -10.52 -8.83
N PRO A 171 5.80 -11.45 -7.86
CA PRO A 171 4.73 -11.62 -6.89
C PRO A 171 4.58 -10.37 -6.01
N ARG A 172 3.34 -10.04 -5.69
CA ARG A 172 2.97 -9.01 -4.70
C ARG A 172 2.22 -9.71 -3.57
N VAL A 173 2.83 -9.69 -2.40
CA VAL A 173 2.35 -10.44 -1.24
C VAL A 173 2.06 -9.45 -0.13
N SER A 174 0.86 -9.53 0.44
CA SER A 174 0.47 -8.77 1.63
C SER A 174 0.20 -9.72 2.79
N VAL A 175 0.70 -9.39 3.96
CA VAL A 175 0.48 -10.13 5.20
C VAL A 175 -0.07 -9.17 6.25
N SER A 176 -1.22 -9.51 6.81
CA SER A 176 -1.85 -8.79 7.91
C SER A 176 -1.67 -9.61 9.18
N VAL A 177 -0.93 -9.09 10.16
CA VAL A 177 -0.66 -9.75 11.45
C VAL A 177 -0.41 -8.70 12.54
N PRO A 178 -0.45 -9.05 13.85
CA PRO A 178 -0.16 -8.07 14.88
C PRO A 178 1.30 -7.63 14.82
N LEU A 179 1.56 -6.41 14.37
CA LEU A 179 2.92 -5.84 14.30
C LEU A 179 3.33 -5.22 15.64
N LEU A 180 4.55 -5.52 16.09
CA LEU A 180 5.11 -5.04 17.35
C LEU A 180 4.99 -3.51 17.56
N PRO A 181 5.28 -2.63 16.59
CA PRO A 181 5.26 -1.19 16.82
C PRO A 181 3.87 -0.59 17.04
N VAL A 182 2.82 -1.31 16.62
CA VAL A 182 1.43 -0.92 16.88
C VAL A 182 0.94 -1.55 18.19
N CYS A 183 1.43 -2.75 18.53
CA CYS A 183 1.12 -3.41 19.81
C CYS A 183 1.77 -2.70 21.00
N ASP A 184 2.93 -2.06 20.81
CA ASP A 184 3.60 -1.22 21.80
C ASP A 184 3.88 0.17 21.20
N LEU A 185 2.91 1.07 21.38
CA LEU A 185 2.95 2.43 20.86
C LEU A 185 4.14 3.25 21.38
N ASN A 186 4.76 2.85 22.50
CA ASN A 186 5.92 3.55 23.04
C ASN A 186 7.18 3.35 22.17
N LEU A 187 7.22 2.35 21.30
CA LEU A 187 8.38 2.07 20.44
C LEU A 187 8.57 3.11 19.35
N LEU A 188 7.48 3.64 18.81
CA LEU A 188 7.49 4.63 17.72
C LEU A 188 6.91 5.98 18.14
N GLU A 189 6.37 6.09 19.35
CA GLU A 189 5.68 7.28 19.86
C GLU A 189 4.58 7.78 18.90
N LEU A 190 3.89 6.85 18.22
CA LEU A 190 2.94 7.21 17.17
C LEU A 190 1.70 7.91 17.75
N PRO A 191 1.11 8.86 17.00
CA PRO A 191 -0.21 9.40 17.33
C PRO A 191 -1.25 8.30 17.45
N LEU A 192 -2.27 8.56 18.28
CA LEU A 192 -3.38 7.62 18.43
C LEU A 192 -4.13 7.48 17.10
N GLY A 193 -4.43 6.24 16.71
CA GLY A 193 -5.15 5.94 15.47
C GLY A 193 -4.29 5.89 14.20
N VAL A 194 -2.98 6.14 14.29
CA VAL A 194 -2.04 5.90 13.18
C VAL A 194 -1.68 4.42 13.11
N ASP A 195 -1.97 3.82 11.97
CA ASP A 195 -1.55 2.45 11.65
C ASP A 195 -0.11 2.44 11.10
N VAL A 196 0.49 1.26 11.01
CA VAL A 196 1.84 1.07 10.45
C VAL A 196 1.84 -0.04 9.43
N GLU A 197 2.50 0.20 8.30
CA GLU A 197 2.86 -0.85 7.35
C GLU A 197 4.36 -0.85 7.04
N PHE A 198 4.90 -2.04 6.80
CA PHE A 198 6.26 -2.22 6.33
C PHE A 198 6.24 -2.81 4.93
N ILE A 199 7.03 -2.23 4.02
CA ILE A 199 7.13 -2.70 2.64
C ILE A 199 8.57 -3.16 2.41
N ASP A 200 8.80 -4.46 2.30
CA ASP A 200 10.08 -5.02 1.85
C ASP A 200 10.07 -5.05 0.32
N LEU A 201 10.81 -4.11 -0.27
CA LEU A 201 10.88 -3.93 -1.71
C LEU A 201 11.94 -4.85 -2.33
N PRO A 202 11.76 -5.23 -3.61
CA PRO A 202 12.74 -6.02 -4.32
C PRO A 202 14.12 -5.33 -4.32
N VAL A 203 15.17 -6.15 -4.41
CA VAL A 203 16.53 -5.64 -4.47
C VAL A 203 16.74 -4.91 -5.79
N TYR A 204 17.11 -3.62 -5.68
CA TYR A 204 17.54 -2.81 -6.80
C TYR A 204 19.07 -2.84 -6.93
N ASN A 205 19.56 -2.84 -8.17
CA ASN A 205 21.00 -2.67 -8.41
C ASN A 205 21.43 -1.22 -8.11
N ARG A 206 22.73 -0.98 -7.91
CA ARG A 206 23.27 0.35 -7.55
C ARG A 206 22.89 1.46 -8.54
N LEU A 207 22.67 1.13 -9.81
CA LEU A 207 22.29 2.09 -10.85
C LEU A 207 20.81 2.47 -10.76
N GLN A 208 19.94 1.51 -10.46
CA GLN A 208 18.50 1.74 -10.25
C GLN A 208 18.20 2.57 -9.00
N ILE A 209 18.93 2.35 -7.90
CA ILE A 209 18.75 3.14 -6.66
C ILE A 209 19.05 4.63 -6.89
N ARG A 210 20.05 4.97 -7.72
CA ARG A 210 20.37 6.36 -8.06
C ARG A 210 19.26 7.06 -8.87
N THR A 211 18.44 6.32 -9.58
CA THR A 211 17.32 6.87 -10.36
C THR A 211 16.07 7.07 -9.51
N ILE A 212 15.89 6.32 -8.42
CA ILE A 212 14.73 6.45 -7.52
C ILE A 212 14.91 7.61 -6.52
N LEU A 213 16.15 7.95 -6.18
CA LEU A 213 16.48 8.98 -5.18
C LEU A 213 16.78 10.36 -5.76
N ASN A 214 16.73 10.52 -7.10
CA ASN A 214 16.90 11.78 -7.82
C ASN A 214 15.60 12.16 -8.50
#